data_AF-A0AAN1DH93-F1
#
_entry.id   AF-A0AAN1DH93-F1
#
_cell.length_a   1.000
_cell.length_b   1.000
_cell.length_c   1.000
_cell.angle_alpha   90.00
_cell.angle_beta   90.00
_cell.angle_gamma   90.00
#
_symmetry.space_group_name_H-M   'P 1'
#
loop_
_entity.id
_entity.type
_entity.pdbx_description
1 polymer ?
#
loop_
_entity_poly.entity_id
_entity_poly.type
_entity_poly.pdbx_seq_one_letter_code
_entity_poly.pdbx_strand_id
1 'polypeptide(L)'
;MGVALTLFAAPAAHAQKAPAVADGTPEIDASIAGKQWKQALAQLDARIASNPHDVQAQFKRGTVLARLNRDDDAIQQFVAITQAYPELPEPYNNLAALYAKHGRYDEARTALVTATQSNPSYSLAYENLGDLYLRLAAESYKRAQSLGRTSGATAQRLADLQKIVSPSKAAPNARATTPTTRDYTDRAAANVSTTTLPMSPTFQFSGPSGALAAPYVAPSK
;
A
#
# COMPACT_ATOMS: atom_id res chain seq x y z
N MET A 1 -7.17 46.70 -50.33
CA MET A 1 -7.73 46.91 -48.98
C MET A 1 -7.59 45.60 -48.23
N GLY A 2 -6.59 45.52 -47.34
CA GLY A 2 -6.26 44.31 -46.60
C GLY A 2 -7.19 44.11 -45.40
N VAL A 3 -7.49 42.85 -45.09
CA VAL A 3 -8.19 42.49 -43.86
C VAL A 3 -7.30 41.50 -43.11
N ALA A 4 -6.72 42.00 -42.03
CA ALA A 4 -6.07 41.20 -40.99
C ALA A 4 -7.16 40.67 -40.04
N LEU A 5 -7.11 39.38 -39.69
CA LEU A 5 -7.87 38.89 -38.54
C LEU A 5 -7.13 37.74 -37.82
N THR A 6 -6.42 38.18 -36.79
CA THR A 6 -6.04 37.54 -35.51
C THR A 6 -6.28 36.03 -35.33
N LEU A 7 -5.16 35.32 -35.11
CA LEU A 7 -5.09 34.00 -34.49
C LEU A 7 -5.55 34.07 -33.02
N PHE A 8 -6.61 33.35 -32.65
CA PHE A 8 -6.89 33.04 -31.25
C PHE A 8 -6.13 31.76 -30.86
N ALA A 9 -5.18 31.91 -29.94
CA ALA A 9 -4.52 30.79 -29.28
C ALA A 9 -5.51 30.10 -28.33
N ALA A 10 -5.73 28.80 -28.51
CA ALA A 10 -6.50 27.98 -27.60
C ALA A 10 -5.72 27.79 -26.27
N PRO A 11 -6.37 27.90 -25.10
CA PRO A 11 -5.69 27.58 -23.84
C PRO A 11 -5.46 26.07 -23.75
N ALA A 12 -4.23 25.69 -23.42
CA ALA A 12 -3.86 24.33 -23.11
C ALA A 12 -4.76 23.78 -21.99
N ALA A 13 -5.58 22.79 -22.33
CA ALA A 13 -6.33 22.01 -21.38
C ALA A 13 -5.34 21.37 -20.40
N HIS A 14 -5.32 21.89 -19.17
CA HIS A 14 -4.61 21.25 -18.08
C HIS A 14 -5.28 19.90 -17.88
N ALA A 15 -4.53 18.83 -18.14
CA ALA A 15 -4.96 17.48 -17.85
C ALA A 15 -5.28 17.39 -16.35
N GLN A 16 -6.57 17.48 -16.02
CA GLN A 16 -7.07 17.12 -14.70
C GLN A 16 -6.68 15.66 -14.48
N LYS A 17 -5.79 15.45 -13.51
CA LYS A 17 -5.51 14.14 -12.95
C LYS A 17 -6.87 13.54 -12.57
N ALA A 18 -7.28 12.49 -13.28
CA ALA A 18 -8.59 11.88 -13.12
C ALA A 18 -8.84 11.60 -11.62
N PRO A 19 -9.99 12.00 -11.06
CA PRO A 19 -10.29 11.69 -9.68
C PRO A 19 -10.32 10.16 -9.52
N ALA A 20 -9.98 9.69 -8.31
CA ALA A 20 -10.27 8.33 -7.91
C ALA A 20 -11.71 8.00 -8.33
N VAL A 21 -11.88 6.84 -8.97
CA VAL A 21 -13.11 6.39 -9.62
C VAL A 21 -14.35 6.85 -8.85
N ALA A 22 -15.17 7.71 -9.46
CA ALA A 22 -16.35 8.27 -8.81
C ALA A 22 -17.44 7.20 -8.64
N ASP A 23 -17.39 6.44 -7.55
CA ASP A 23 -18.43 5.51 -7.09
C ASP A 23 -19.69 6.20 -6.54
N GLY A 24 -19.86 7.49 -6.88
CA GLY A 24 -20.96 8.33 -6.44
C GLY A 24 -20.94 8.59 -4.94
N THR A 25 -19.76 8.68 -4.32
CA THR A 25 -19.63 8.99 -2.87
C THR A 25 -18.72 10.19 -2.53
N PRO A 26 -18.86 11.35 -3.21
CA PRO A 26 -17.94 12.47 -3.01
C PRO A 26 -17.90 13.01 -1.58
N GLU A 27 -19.00 12.94 -0.81
CA GLU A 27 -19.03 13.36 0.59
C GLU A 27 -18.29 12.38 1.52
N ILE A 28 -18.34 11.09 1.23
CA ILE A 28 -17.57 10.06 1.94
C ILE A 28 -16.09 10.25 1.62
N ASP A 29 -15.75 10.43 0.34
CA ASP A 29 -14.39 10.64 -0.10
C ASP A 29 -13.78 11.91 0.50
N ALA A 30 -14.55 13.01 0.56
CA ALA A 30 -14.14 14.23 1.23
C ALA A 30 -13.86 14.01 2.73
N SER A 31 -14.70 13.23 3.41
CA SER A 31 -14.51 12.92 4.84
C SER A 31 -13.27 12.04 5.07
N ILE A 32 -13.02 11.06 4.20
CA ILE A 32 -11.81 10.21 4.22
C ILE A 32 -10.57 11.06 3.95
N ALA A 33 -10.59 11.90 2.91
CA ALA A 33 -9.48 12.78 2.55
C ALA A 33 -9.16 13.80 3.65
N GLY A 34 -10.21 14.33 4.30
CA GLY A 34 -10.12 15.21 5.47
C GLY A 34 -9.74 14.50 6.77
N LYS A 35 -9.53 13.17 6.75
CA LYS A 35 -9.26 12.34 7.94
C LYS A 35 -10.36 12.43 9.01
N GLN A 36 -11.58 12.78 8.61
CA GLN A 36 -12.76 12.84 9.46
C GLN A 36 -13.33 11.44 9.67
N TRP A 37 -12.53 10.52 10.22
CA TRP A 37 -12.78 9.09 10.21
C TRP A 37 -14.13 8.67 10.83
N LYS A 38 -14.54 9.33 11.92
CA LYS A 38 -15.83 9.04 12.56
C LYS A 38 -17.02 9.43 11.69
N GLN A 39 -16.92 10.57 11.00
CA GLN A 39 -17.95 11.03 10.06
C GLN A 39 -18.01 10.12 8.83
N ALA A 40 -16.85 9.80 8.25
CA ALA A 40 -16.75 8.87 7.13
C ALA A 40 -17.37 7.51 7.48
N LEU A 41 -17.11 6.99 8.68
CA LEU A 41 -17.69 5.73 9.15
C LEU A 41 -19.23 5.80 9.20
N ALA A 42 -19.80 6.87 9.78
CA ALA A 42 -21.25 7.03 9.84
C ALA A 42 -21.91 7.13 8.45
N GLN A 43 -21.27 7.83 7.51
CA GLN A 43 -21.75 7.92 6.12
C GLN A 43 -21.67 6.57 5.41
N LEU A 44 -20.59 5.81 5.63
CA LEU A 44 -20.41 4.46 5.08
C LEU A 44 -21.43 3.47 5.64
N ASP A 45 -21.71 3.53 6.95
CA ASP A 45 -22.74 2.71 7.59
C ASP A 45 -24.12 2.99 6.95
N ALA A 46 -24.46 4.26 6.72
CA ALA A 46 -25.71 4.65 6.05
C ALA A 46 -25.77 4.18 4.57
N ARG A 47 -24.64 4.24 3.85
CA ARG A 47 -24.53 3.76 2.47
C ARG A 47 -24.72 2.25 2.38
N ILE A 48 -24.10 1.49 3.28
CA ILE A 48 -24.23 0.03 3.32
C ILE A 48 -25.64 -0.37 3.77
N ALA A 49 -26.27 0.36 4.69
CA ALA A 49 -27.66 0.11 5.07
C ALA A 49 -28.64 0.28 3.91
N SER A 50 -28.40 1.26 3.02
CA SER A 50 -29.24 1.50 1.83
C SER A 50 -28.87 0.63 0.62
N ASN A 51 -27.60 0.24 0.50
CA ASN A 51 -27.11 -0.68 -0.53
C ASN A 51 -26.16 -1.73 0.08
N PRO A 52 -26.68 -2.84 0.63
CA PRO A 52 -25.87 -3.85 1.31
C PRO A 52 -24.84 -4.55 0.42
N HIS A 53 -24.98 -4.48 -0.91
CA HIS A 53 -24.07 -5.11 -1.89
C HIS A 53 -23.01 -4.14 -2.45
N ASP A 54 -22.93 -2.91 -1.93
CA ASP A 54 -21.88 -1.95 -2.29
C ASP A 54 -20.52 -2.37 -1.70
N VAL A 55 -19.82 -3.28 -2.40
CA VAL A 55 -18.52 -3.81 -1.96
C VAL A 55 -17.48 -2.71 -1.81
N GLN A 56 -17.57 -1.64 -2.61
CA GLN A 56 -16.68 -0.49 -2.53
C GLN A 56 -16.88 0.27 -1.20
N ALA A 57 -18.13 0.51 -0.80
CA ALA A 57 -18.45 1.09 0.50
C ALA A 57 -18.03 0.16 1.66
N GLN A 58 -18.29 -1.15 1.55
CA GLN A 58 -17.83 -2.14 2.53
C GLN A 58 -16.30 -2.11 2.69
N PHE A 59 -15.57 -2.00 1.58
CA PHE A 59 -14.12 -1.94 1.57
C PHE A 59 -13.58 -0.65 2.21
N LYS A 60 -14.12 0.51 1.82
CA LYS A 60 -13.80 1.81 2.44
C LYS A 60 -14.08 1.77 3.95
N ARG A 61 -15.18 1.14 4.38
CA ARG A 61 -15.51 0.95 5.81
C ARG A 61 -14.44 0.17 6.54
N GLY A 62 -13.99 -0.96 5.99
CA GLY A 62 -12.88 -1.75 6.56
C GLY A 62 -11.61 -0.91 6.73
N THR A 63 -11.27 -0.11 5.72
CA THR A 63 -10.10 0.78 5.80
C THR A 63 -10.28 1.88 6.86
N VAL A 64 -11.45 2.51 6.95
CA VAL A 64 -11.75 3.54 7.96
C VAL A 64 -11.70 2.96 9.38
N LEU A 65 -12.21 1.73 9.58
CA LEU A 65 -12.10 1.02 10.86
C LEU A 65 -10.63 0.81 11.27
N ALA A 66 -9.78 0.37 10.35
CA ALA A 66 -8.34 0.23 10.59
C ALA A 66 -7.67 1.58 10.95
N ARG A 67 -8.06 2.68 10.28
CA ARG A 67 -7.57 4.04 10.60
C ARG A 67 -8.00 4.53 11.99
N LEU A 68 -9.13 4.03 12.49
CA LEU A 68 -9.62 4.28 13.84
C LEU A 68 -8.99 3.35 14.89
N ASN A 69 -8.04 2.48 14.51
CA ASN A 69 -7.49 1.40 15.35
C ASN A 69 -8.54 0.41 15.85
N ARG A 70 -9.65 0.26 15.12
CA ARG A 70 -10.65 -0.79 15.33
C ARG A 70 -10.29 -2.00 14.47
N ASP A 71 -9.11 -2.55 14.73
CA ASP A 71 -8.49 -3.54 13.85
C ASP A 71 -9.31 -4.84 13.77
N ASP A 72 -9.89 -5.30 14.89
CA ASP A 72 -10.74 -6.50 14.90
C ASP A 72 -11.99 -6.35 14.03
N ASP A 73 -12.66 -5.20 14.10
CA ASP A 73 -13.82 -4.89 13.25
C ASP A 73 -13.42 -4.79 11.77
N ALA A 74 -12.23 -4.24 11.49
CA ALA A 74 -11.70 -4.17 10.13
C ALA A 74 -11.38 -5.58 9.58
N ILE A 75 -10.79 -6.45 10.40
CA ILE A 75 -10.54 -7.85 10.04
C ILE A 75 -11.85 -8.55 9.72
N GLN A 76 -12.86 -8.44 10.58
CA GLN A 76 -14.19 -9.03 10.33
C GLN A 76 -14.79 -8.53 9.00
N GLN A 77 -14.71 -7.21 8.75
CA GLN A 77 -15.20 -6.62 7.51
C GLN A 77 -14.47 -7.18 6.27
N PHE A 78 -13.14 -7.24 6.28
CA PHE A 78 -12.39 -7.74 5.13
C PHE A 78 -12.54 -9.25 4.95
N VAL A 79 -12.64 -10.03 6.03
CA VAL A 79 -12.96 -11.47 5.95
C VAL A 79 -14.30 -11.69 5.25
N ALA A 80 -15.34 -10.93 5.63
CA ALA A 80 -16.63 -11.01 4.96
C ALA A 80 -16.55 -10.69 3.45
N ILE A 81 -15.77 -9.67 3.08
CA ILE A 81 -15.53 -9.34 1.67
C ILE A 81 -14.81 -10.50 0.96
N THR A 82 -13.75 -11.09 1.54
CA THR A 82 -13.02 -12.20 0.91
C THR A 82 -13.87 -13.46 0.72
N GLN A 83 -14.86 -13.69 1.58
CA GLN A 83 -15.78 -14.82 1.45
C GLN A 83 -16.80 -14.59 0.33
N ALA A 84 -17.28 -13.36 0.17
CA ALA A 84 -18.27 -13.00 -0.86
C ALA A 84 -17.65 -12.73 -2.23
N TYR A 85 -16.42 -12.21 -2.26
CA TYR A 85 -15.71 -11.74 -3.45
C TYR A 85 -14.25 -12.27 -3.46
N PRO A 86 -14.06 -13.59 -3.59
CA PRO A 86 -12.74 -14.23 -3.44
C PRO A 86 -11.74 -13.85 -4.54
N GLU A 87 -12.19 -13.30 -5.65
CA GLU A 87 -11.36 -12.80 -6.76
C GLU A 87 -10.75 -11.41 -6.50
N LEU A 88 -11.24 -10.66 -5.50
CA LEU A 88 -10.68 -9.35 -5.17
C LEU A 88 -9.36 -9.49 -4.40
N PRO A 89 -8.21 -9.03 -4.92
CA PRO A 89 -6.94 -9.14 -4.22
C PRO A 89 -6.77 -8.13 -3.07
N GLU A 90 -7.40 -6.96 -3.15
CA GLU A 90 -7.18 -5.86 -2.18
C GLU A 90 -7.63 -6.18 -0.74
N PRO A 91 -8.77 -6.86 -0.49
CA PRO A 91 -9.17 -7.26 0.86
C PRO A 91 -8.17 -8.21 1.53
N TYR A 92 -7.61 -9.15 0.78
CA TYR A 92 -6.55 -10.04 1.29
C TYR A 92 -5.28 -9.28 1.66
N ASN A 93 -4.88 -8.30 0.85
CA ASN A 93 -3.74 -7.43 1.16
C ASN A 93 -3.95 -6.65 2.45
N ASN A 94 -5.14 -6.09 2.66
CA ASN A 94 -5.45 -5.33 3.87
C ASN A 94 -5.56 -6.24 5.11
N LEU A 95 -6.09 -7.46 4.96
CA LEU A 95 -6.03 -8.48 6.02
C LEU A 95 -4.58 -8.78 6.40
N ALA A 96 -3.69 -8.94 5.42
CA ALA A 96 -2.28 -9.20 5.70
C ALA A 96 -1.59 -8.07 6.46
N ALA A 97 -1.89 -6.82 6.10
CA ALA A 97 -1.37 -5.66 6.81
C ALA A 97 -1.84 -5.64 8.28
N LEU A 98 -3.12 -5.95 8.53
CA LEU A 98 -3.68 -6.04 9.89
C LEU A 98 -3.07 -7.21 10.67
N TYR A 99 -2.99 -8.40 10.07
CA TYR A 99 -2.38 -9.57 10.71
C TYR A 99 -0.90 -9.31 11.06
N ALA A 100 -0.13 -8.72 10.14
CA ALA A 100 1.26 -8.37 10.40
C ALA A 100 1.42 -7.30 11.49
N LYS A 101 0.50 -6.33 11.59
CA LYS A 101 0.45 -5.34 12.69
C LYS A 101 0.35 -6.02 14.07
N HIS A 102 -0.33 -7.16 14.14
CA HIS A 102 -0.49 -7.97 15.35
C HIS A 102 0.51 -9.12 15.47
N GLY A 103 1.55 -9.18 14.63
CA GLY A 103 2.55 -10.26 14.66
C GLY A 103 2.05 -11.61 14.16
N ARG A 104 0.85 -11.68 13.56
CA ARG A 104 0.23 -12.89 13.00
C ARG A 104 0.78 -13.15 11.60
N TYR A 105 2.08 -13.42 11.49
CA TYR A 105 2.78 -13.45 10.20
C TYR A 105 2.40 -14.60 9.28
N ASP A 106 2.03 -15.77 9.82
CA ASP A 106 1.57 -16.90 8.99
C ASP A 106 0.24 -16.62 8.30
N GLU A 107 -0.67 -15.92 9.00
CA GLU A 107 -1.95 -15.49 8.44
C GLU A 107 -1.76 -14.36 7.43
N ALA A 108 -0.85 -13.42 7.71
CA ALA A 108 -0.46 -12.40 6.75
C ALA A 108 0.10 -13.02 5.46
N ARG A 109 0.94 -14.05 5.58
CA ARG A 109 1.51 -14.76 4.43
C ARG A 109 0.42 -15.44 3.63
N THR A 110 -0.48 -16.15 4.29
CA THR A 110 -1.60 -16.84 3.64
C THR A 110 -2.44 -15.85 2.85
N ALA A 111 -2.84 -14.73 3.47
CA ALA A 111 -3.62 -13.71 2.80
C ALA A 111 -2.91 -13.11 1.58
N LEU A 112 -1.63 -12.73 1.68
CA LEU A 112 -0.91 -12.19 0.52
C LEU A 112 -0.70 -13.21 -0.60
N VAL A 113 -0.41 -14.48 -0.27
CA VAL A 113 -0.34 -15.54 -1.28
C VAL A 113 -1.68 -15.66 -2.00
N THR A 114 -2.80 -15.66 -1.27
CA THR A 114 -4.13 -15.65 -1.88
C THR A 114 -4.35 -14.43 -2.77
N ALA A 115 -3.91 -13.22 -2.36
CA ALA A 115 -3.99 -12.02 -3.18
C ALA A 115 -3.24 -12.16 -4.52
N THR A 116 -2.04 -12.79 -4.50
CA THR A 116 -1.28 -13.07 -5.73
C THR A 116 -1.91 -14.16 -6.60
N GLN A 117 -2.66 -15.09 -6.01
CA GLN A 117 -3.38 -16.12 -6.75
C GLN A 117 -4.65 -15.57 -7.39
N SER A 118 -5.39 -14.69 -6.69
CA SER A 118 -6.60 -14.06 -7.23
C SER A 118 -6.28 -13.05 -8.34
N ASN A 119 -5.17 -12.33 -8.23
CA ASN A 119 -4.64 -11.49 -9.29
C ASN A 119 -3.10 -11.58 -9.39
N PRO A 120 -2.57 -12.39 -10.32
CA PRO A 120 -1.12 -12.53 -10.53
C PRO A 120 -0.38 -11.24 -10.91
N SER A 121 -1.08 -10.20 -11.34
CA SER A 121 -0.51 -8.89 -11.71
C SER A 121 -0.61 -7.86 -10.57
N TYR A 122 -1.12 -8.24 -9.39
CA TYR A 122 -1.28 -7.33 -8.26
C TYR A 122 0.07 -7.06 -7.56
N SER A 123 0.83 -6.11 -8.11
CA SER A 123 2.20 -5.78 -7.68
C SER A 123 2.34 -5.48 -6.20
N LEU A 124 1.34 -4.82 -5.59
CA LEU A 124 1.38 -4.45 -4.17
C LEU A 124 1.45 -5.67 -3.24
N ALA A 125 0.78 -6.78 -3.59
CA ALA A 125 0.87 -7.99 -2.80
C ALA A 125 2.27 -8.63 -2.84
N TYR A 126 2.98 -8.55 -3.98
CA TYR A 126 4.36 -9.02 -4.07
C TYR A 126 5.33 -8.15 -3.25
N GLU A 127 5.14 -6.83 -3.27
CA GLU A 127 5.90 -5.91 -2.43
C GLU A 127 5.71 -6.24 -0.95
N ASN A 128 4.45 -6.35 -0.51
CA ASN A 128 4.11 -6.72 0.87
C ASN A 128 4.58 -8.14 1.25
N LEU A 129 4.64 -9.10 0.31
CA LEU A 129 5.25 -10.42 0.56
C LEU A 129 6.75 -10.32 0.81
N GLY A 130 7.46 -9.51 0.02
CA GLY A 130 8.89 -9.26 0.22
C GLY A 130 9.16 -8.72 1.62
N ASP A 131 8.39 -7.69 2.01
CA ASP A 131 8.45 -7.08 3.34
C ASP A 131 8.15 -8.07 4.47
N LEU A 132 7.16 -8.95 4.27
CA LEU A 132 6.84 -10.02 5.21
C LEU A 132 7.97 -11.03 5.35
N TYR A 133 8.58 -11.44 4.24
CA TYR A 133 9.69 -12.41 4.27
C TYR A 133 10.94 -11.84 4.95
N LEU A 134 11.21 -10.54 4.81
CA LEU A 134 12.28 -9.89 5.57
C LEU A 134 12.05 -9.97 7.08
N ARG A 135 10.80 -9.77 7.54
CA ARG A 135 10.43 -9.88 8.96
C ARG A 135 10.51 -11.32 9.47
N LEU A 136 9.97 -12.28 8.72
CA LEU A 136 10.04 -13.71 9.05
C LEU A 136 11.49 -14.20 9.12
N ALA A 137 12.35 -13.74 8.22
CA ALA A 137 13.78 -14.05 8.25
C ALA A 137 14.45 -13.48 9.51
N ALA A 138 14.15 -12.23 9.88
CA ALA A 138 14.69 -11.62 11.09
C ALA A 138 14.25 -12.36 12.36
N GLU A 139 12.97 -12.75 12.45
CA GLU A 139 12.44 -13.54 13.55
C GLU A 139 13.09 -14.92 13.63
N SER A 140 13.24 -15.61 12.50
CA SER A 140 13.90 -16.92 12.42
C SER A 140 15.36 -16.84 12.88
N TYR A 141 16.10 -15.80 12.50
CA TYR A 141 17.47 -15.61 12.98
C TYR A 141 17.54 -15.30 14.48
N LYS A 142 16.63 -14.46 15.01
CA LYS A 142 16.52 -14.22 16.46
C LYS A 142 16.23 -15.51 17.22
N ARG A 143 15.28 -16.31 16.72
CA ARG A 143 14.93 -17.61 17.30
C ARG A 143 16.13 -18.55 17.29
N ALA A 144 16.84 -18.68 16.16
CA ALA A 144 18.04 -19.50 16.07
C ALA A 144 19.12 -19.08 17.09
N GLN A 145 19.36 -17.77 17.26
CA GLN A 145 20.29 -17.27 18.27
C GLN A 145 19.84 -17.61 19.69
N SER A 146 18.55 -17.46 20.01
CA SER A 146 18.00 -17.79 21.33
C SER A 146 18.14 -19.28 21.68
N LEU A 147 18.23 -20.15 20.67
CA LEU A 147 18.44 -21.59 20.80
C LEU A 147 19.93 -21.98 20.81
N GLY A 148 20.84 -21.01 20.93
CA GLY A 148 22.28 -21.25 21.02
C GLY A 148 23.00 -21.39 19.67
N ARG A 149 22.32 -21.17 18.54
CA ARG A 149 23.02 -21.10 17.24
C ARG A 149 23.73 -19.77 17.11
N THR A 150 24.99 -19.75 17.53
CA THR A 150 25.89 -18.62 17.34
C THR A 150 26.70 -18.82 16.06
N SER A 151 26.44 -17.99 15.05
CA SER A 151 27.24 -17.91 13.83
C SER A 151 27.43 -16.44 13.48
N GLY A 152 28.68 -16.03 13.19
CA GLY A 152 29.00 -14.66 12.79
C GLY A 152 28.17 -14.21 11.57
N ALA A 153 27.93 -15.13 10.62
CA ALA A 153 27.08 -14.87 9.47
C ALA A 153 25.61 -14.65 9.85
N THR A 154 25.07 -15.40 10.82
CA THR A 154 23.70 -15.21 11.32
C THR A 154 23.54 -13.86 12.03
N ALA A 155 24.52 -13.47 12.85
CA ALA A 155 24.52 -12.17 13.52
C ALA A 155 24.57 -11.01 12.50
N GLN A 156 25.44 -11.12 11.50
CA GLN A 156 25.55 -10.12 10.44
C GLN A 156 24.25 -9.97 9.64
N ARG A 157 23.67 -11.09 9.18
CA ARG A 157 22.40 -11.08 8.43
C ARG A 157 21.26 -10.48 9.25
N LEU A 158 21.18 -10.80 10.54
CA LEU A 158 20.18 -10.22 11.43
C LEU A 158 20.38 -8.71 11.57
N ALA A 159 21.62 -8.23 11.73
CA ALA A 159 21.91 -6.81 11.82
C ALA A 159 21.53 -6.06 10.53
N ASP A 160 21.79 -6.65 9.37
CA ASP A 160 21.43 -6.05 8.08
C ASP A 160 19.91 -6.03 7.86
N LEU A 161 19.21 -7.11 8.21
CA LEU A 161 17.74 -7.14 8.19
C LEU A 161 17.14 -6.10 9.14
N GLN A 162 17.69 -5.92 10.34
CA GLN A 162 17.22 -4.92 11.30
C GLN A 162 17.31 -3.49 10.75
N LYS A 163 18.36 -3.16 10.00
CA LYS A 163 18.47 -1.85 9.33
C LYS A 163 17.37 -1.65 8.28
N ILE A 164 16.94 -2.72 7.62
CA ILE A 164 15.87 -2.68 6.61
C ILE A 164 14.50 -2.57 7.31
N VAL A 165 14.20 -3.46 8.26
CA VAL A 165 12.87 -3.55 8.90
C VAL A 165 12.62 -2.48 9.96
N SER A 166 13.67 -1.85 10.46
CA SER A 166 13.61 -0.78 11.46
C SER A 166 14.66 0.26 11.10
N PRO A 167 14.42 1.08 10.05
CA PRO A 167 15.29 2.22 9.85
C PRO A 167 15.27 3.07 11.11
N SER A 168 16.45 3.39 11.62
CA SER A 168 16.52 4.48 12.60
C SER A 168 15.86 5.69 11.95
N LYS A 169 14.98 6.38 12.69
CA LYS A 169 14.36 7.64 12.27
C LYS A 169 15.50 8.64 12.03
N ALA A 170 16.03 8.68 10.80
CA ALA A 170 17.05 9.63 10.43
C ALA A 170 16.45 11.02 10.66
N ALA A 171 17.04 11.78 11.58
CA ALA A 171 16.69 13.18 11.77
C ALA A 171 16.84 13.89 10.41
N PRO A 172 15.91 14.78 10.03
CA PRO A 172 16.11 15.59 8.85
C PRO A 172 17.24 16.59 9.16
N ASN A 173 18.40 16.35 8.55
CA ASN A 173 19.40 17.31 8.06
C ASN A 173 20.84 16.95 8.42
N ALA A 174 21.62 16.66 7.39
CA ALA A 174 22.97 17.20 7.28
C ALA A 174 23.38 17.29 5.80
N ARG A 175 23.20 18.50 5.26
CA ARG A 175 24.10 19.18 4.33
C ARG A 175 24.42 18.48 2.99
N ALA A 176 23.89 19.07 1.93
CA ALA A 176 24.46 18.96 0.59
C ALA A 176 25.96 19.29 0.64
N THR A 177 26.80 18.29 0.40
CA THR A 177 28.18 18.48 -0.03
C THR A 177 28.23 18.13 -1.51
N THR A 178 28.37 19.16 -2.34
CA THR A 178 28.70 19.10 -3.76
C THR A 178 29.86 18.11 -4.01
N PRO A 179 29.74 17.18 -4.96
CA PRO A 179 30.90 16.47 -5.47
C PRO A 179 31.68 17.44 -6.36
N THR A 180 32.88 17.81 -5.91
CA THR A 180 33.89 18.46 -6.74
C THR A 180 34.21 17.56 -7.92
N THR A 181 34.22 18.15 -9.11
CA THR A 181 34.62 17.57 -10.39
C THR A 181 35.86 16.68 -10.27
N ARG A 182 35.71 15.40 -10.62
CA ARG A 182 36.82 14.57 -11.09
C ARG A 182 36.45 14.00 -12.45
N ASP A 183 37.40 14.14 -13.36
CA ASP A 183 37.38 13.70 -14.74
C ASP A 183 36.76 12.32 -14.94
N TYR A 184 35.85 12.25 -15.91
CA TYR A 184 35.18 11.01 -16.32
C TYR A 184 35.55 10.71 -17.77
N THR A 185 36.70 10.06 -17.97
CA THR A 185 36.98 9.31 -19.19
C THR A 185 37.51 7.94 -18.79
N ASP A 186 36.62 7.01 -18.43
CA ASP A 186 36.72 5.63 -18.90
C ASP A 186 35.50 4.77 -18.52
N ARG A 187 34.68 4.54 -19.56
CA ARG A 187 34.14 3.26 -20.02
C ARG A 187 33.54 2.25 -19.02
N ALA A 188 32.21 2.14 -19.15
CA ALA A 188 31.41 0.91 -19.25
C ALA A 188 31.30 -0.04 -18.04
N ALA A 189 30.19 0.07 -17.31
CA ALA A 189 29.36 -1.09 -16.95
C ALA A 189 27.96 -0.62 -16.51
N ALA A 190 26.96 -1.13 -17.23
CA ALA A 190 25.59 -1.43 -16.81
C ALA A 190 24.74 -0.34 -16.12
N ASN A 191 23.60 -0.07 -16.76
CA ASN A 191 22.42 0.57 -16.19
C ASN A 191 22.04 -0.06 -14.84
N VAL A 192 22.43 0.57 -13.74
CA VAL A 192 21.79 0.39 -12.44
C VAL A 192 20.86 1.57 -12.26
N SER A 193 19.61 1.41 -12.70
CA SER A 193 18.52 2.21 -12.16
C SER A 193 18.50 1.92 -10.67
N THR A 194 19.06 2.83 -9.88
CA THR A 194 18.98 2.83 -8.42
C THR A 194 17.54 3.17 -8.04
N THR A 195 16.65 2.18 -8.18
CA THR A 195 15.36 2.18 -7.49
C THR A 195 15.69 2.18 -6.00
N THR A 196 15.65 3.37 -5.42
CA THR A 196 15.75 3.59 -3.98
C THR A 196 14.49 2.99 -3.38
N LEU A 197 14.60 1.74 -2.89
CA LEU A 197 13.53 1.10 -2.14
C LEU A 197 13.15 2.01 -0.96
N PRO A 198 11.85 2.26 -0.71
CA PRO A 198 11.43 3.06 0.43
C PRO A 198 12.00 2.45 1.72
N MET A 199 12.66 3.27 2.53
CA MET A 199 13.49 2.82 3.65
C MET A 199 12.71 2.26 4.86
N SER A 200 11.50 1.75 4.73
CA SER A 200 10.88 0.94 5.80
C SER A 200 9.85 0.00 5.18
N PRO A 201 9.92 -1.32 5.41
CA PRO A 201 8.86 -2.23 5.01
C PRO A 201 7.64 -1.96 5.89
N THR A 202 6.77 -1.08 5.40
CA THR A 202 5.46 -0.78 5.99
C THR A 202 4.45 -1.51 5.14
N PHE A 203 3.73 -2.47 5.73
CA PHE A 203 2.64 -3.14 5.03
C PHE A 203 1.66 -2.09 4.50
N GLN A 204 1.63 -1.97 3.19
CA GLN A 204 0.85 -0.96 2.52
C GLN A 204 -0.59 -1.44 2.40
N PHE A 205 -1.52 -0.65 2.92
CA PHE A 205 -2.92 -0.79 2.56
C PHE A 205 -3.11 -0.41 1.08
N SER A 206 -4.11 -1.00 0.44
CA SER A 206 -4.48 -0.70 -0.95
C SER A 206 -4.87 0.79 -1.12
N GLY A 207 -4.12 1.52 -1.94
CA GLY A 207 -4.44 2.88 -2.43
C GLY A 207 -4.42 4.00 -1.37
N PRO A 208 -4.28 5.27 -1.79
CA PRO A 208 -4.21 6.43 -0.88
C PRO A 208 -5.51 6.69 -0.11
N SER A 209 -6.65 6.26 -0.68
CA SER A 209 -7.99 6.43 -0.10
C SER A 209 -8.53 5.15 0.57
N GLY A 210 -7.81 4.02 0.48
CA GLY A 210 -8.37 2.75 0.98
C GLY A 210 -9.55 2.23 0.16
N ALA A 211 -9.59 2.54 -1.13
CA ALA A 211 -10.64 2.19 -2.07
C ALA A 211 -10.14 1.09 -3.03
N LEU A 212 -11.04 0.26 -3.59
CA LEU A 212 -10.67 -0.70 -4.64
C LEU A 212 -10.14 0.07 -5.87
N ALA A 213 -9.21 -0.53 -6.62
CA ALA A 213 -8.56 0.13 -7.75
C ALA A 213 -9.51 0.40 -8.94
N ALA A 214 -10.63 -0.34 -9.01
CA ALA A 214 -11.68 -0.20 -10.01
C ALA A 214 -13.06 -0.49 -9.36
N PRO A 215 -14.17 0.04 -9.91
CA PRO A 215 -15.50 -0.34 -9.44
C PRO A 215 -15.69 -1.82 -9.78
N TYR A 216 -15.73 -2.66 -8.75
CA TYR A 216 -15.96 -4.08 -8.94
C TYR A 216 -17.40 -4.30 -9.43
N VAL A 217 -17.53 -4.90 -10.60
CA VAL A 217 -18.81 -5.39 -11.11
C VAL A 217 -18.76 -6.91 -10.98
N ALA A 218 -19.64 -7.47 -10.15
CA ALA A 218 -19.73 -8.91 -9.99
C ALA A 218 -19.98 -9.56 -11.37
N PRO A 219 -19.27 -10.67 -11.70
CA PRO A 219 -19.56 -11.38 -12.95
C PRO A 219 -21.02 -11.83 -12.94
N SER A 220 -21.74 -11.52 -14.01
CA SER A 220 -23.11 -11.99 -14.23
C SER A 220 -23.13 -13.52 -14.17
N LYS A 221 -23.91 -14.08 -13.25
CA LYS A 221 -24.15 -15.53 -13.18
C LYS A 221 -24.90 -16.03 -14.40
#